data_AF-A0A7G9YYQ7-F1
#
_entry.id   AF-A0A7G9YYQ7-F1
#
_cell.length_a   1.000
_cell.length_b   1.000
_cell.length_c   1.000
_cell.angle_alpha   90.00
_cell.angle_beta   90.00
_cell.angle_gamma   90.00
#
_symmetry.space_group_name_H-M   'P 1'
#
loop_
_entity.id
_entity.type
_entity.pdbx_description
1 polymer ?
#
loop_
_entity_poly.entity_id
_entity_poly.type
_entity_poly.pdbx_seq_one_letter_code
_entity_poly.pdbx_strand_id
1 'polypeptide(L)'
;MSEMKRAVLIAKGKVQKVGYRDFVQDNARELGITGYVENLEDGNVKVVCEGEEPKIGDFIRGIKVKKEFIDVVETSVKYEAPTGEFKVFKIKYGEVVEELGDRLGAALLYLGATNQKIDAGFTMLGGKQDMMLEKQDRMLGKQDESIRAIGELSEKIDQGKEGIVTEIKSLREDLRSYMENKFAKIEYEIAEIKAKVGMV
;
A
#
# COMPACT_ATOMS: atom_id res chain seq x y z
N MET A 1 -22.71 -34.58 -29.85
CA MET A 1 -21.37 -35.19 -29.74
C MET A 1 -20.39 -34.23 -30.37
N SER A 2 -19.38 -33.78 -29.64
CA SER A 2 -18.32 -32.92 -30.18
C SER A 2 -17.42 -33.74 -31.10
N GLU A 3 -17.19 -33.24 -32.31
CA GLU A 3 -16.28 -33.86 -33.29
C GLU A 3 -14.82 -33.61 -32.88
N MET A 4 -13.97 -34.63 -32.92
CA MET A 4 -12.53 -34.48 -32.71
C MET A 4 -11.90 -33.94 -34.00
N LYS A 5 -11.09 -32.89 -33.89
CA LYS A 5 -10.36 -32.31 -35.02
C LYS A 5 -8.88 -32.19 -34.69
N ARG A 6 -8.08 -32.08 -35.76
CA ARG A 6 -6.68 -31.68 -35.70
C ARG A 6 -6.55 -30.31 -36.36
N ALA A 7 -5.76 -29.43 -35.78
CA ALA A 7 -5.41 -28.15 -36.39
C ALA A 7 -3.90 -27.94 -36.38
N VAL A 8 -3.39 -27.47 -37.52
CA VAL A 8 -2.00 -27.02 -37.69
C VAL A 8 -2.03 -25.52 -37.87
N LEU A 9 -1.34 -24.81 -36.97
CA LEU A 9 -1.29 -23.36 -36.95
C LEU A 9 0.13 -22.86 -37.13
N ILE A 10 0.27 -21.74 -37.85
CA ILE A 10 1.50 -20.95 -37.89
C ILE A 10 1.18 -19.56 -37.34
N ALA A 11 1.79 -19.24 -36.20
CA ALA A 11 1.73 -17.93 -35.59
C ALA A 11 2.94 -17.10 -36.02
N LYS A 12 2.68 -15.87 -36.50
CA LYS A 12 3.70 -14.92 -36.94
C LYS A 12 3.64 -13.64 -36.11
N GLY A 13 4.80 -13.00 -35.94
CA GLY A 13 4.94 -11.75 -35.20
C GLY A 13 6.04 -11.83 -34.16
N LYS A 14 5.87 -11.15 -33.03
CA LYS A 14 6.78 -11.22 -31.89
C LYS A 14 6.40 -12.43 -31.02
N VAL A 15 6.79 -13.62 -31.50
CA VAL A 15 6.36 -14.92 -30.95
C VAL A 15 7.51 -15.83 -30.50
N GLN A 16 8.77 -15.45 -30.73
CA GLN A 16 9.95 -16.17 -30.22
C GLN A 16 10.69 -15.34 -29.18
N LYS A 17 11.48 -15.98 -28.29
CA LYS A 17 12.27 -15.32 -27.23
C LYS A 17 11.46 -14.49 -26.22
N VAL A 18 10.16 -14.75 -26.14
CA VAL A 18 9.19 -13.97 -25.33
C VAL A 18 8.29 -14.84 -24.43
N GLY A 19 8.58 -16.14 -24.34
CA GLY A 19 7.79 -17.10 -23.55
C GLY A 19 6.45 -17.51 -24.19
N TYR A 20 6.27 -17.31 -25.50
CA TYR A 20 5.03 -17.65 -26.20
C TYR A 20 4.74 -19.16 -26.20
N ARG A 21 5.77 -20.01 -26.30
CA ARG A 21 5.60 -21.48 -26.28
C ARG A 21 5.02 -21.97 -24.95
N ASP A 22 5.48 -21.42 -23.83
CA ASP A 22 4.94 -21.70 -22.50
C ASP A 22 3.49 -21.23 -22.40
N PHE A 23 3.20 -20.01 -22.86
CA PHE A 23 1.84 -19.47 -22.93
C PHE A 23 0.88 -20.36 -23.74
N VAL A 24 1.31 -20.85 -24.90
CA VAL A 24 0.53 -21.78 -25.74
C VAL A 24 0.29 -23.11 -25.01
N GLN A 25 1.31 -23.67 -24.35
CA GLN A 25 1.17 -24.91 -23.59
C GLN A 25 0.18 -24.76 -22.42
N ASP A 26 0.21 -23.64 -21.70
CA ASP A 26 -0.70 -23.39 -20.59
C ASP A 26 -2.16 -23.30 -21.07
N ASN A 27 -2.42 -22.56 -22.15
CA ASN A 27 -3.74 -22.49 -22.78
C ASN A 27 -4.23 -23.87 -23.24
N ALA A 28 -3.33 -24.67 -23.84
CA ALA A 28 -3.69 -26.01 -24.28
C ALA A 28 -4.07 -26.91 -23.09
N ARG A 29 -3.33 -26.82 -21.99
CA ARG A 29 -3.61 -27.57 -20.77
C ARG A 29 -4.96 -27.18 -20.16
N GLU A 30 -5.27 -25.89 -20.08
CA GLU A 30 -6.53 -25.39 -19.52
C GLU A 30 -7.76 -25.89 -20.30
N LEU A 31 -7.64 -25.96 -21.63
CA LEU A 31 -8.72 -26.40 -22.51
C LEU A 31 -8.73 -27.92 -22.76
N GLY A 32 -7.81 -28.68 -22.18
CA GLY A 32 -7.67 -30.13 -22.40
C GLY A 32 -7.29 -30.49 -23.84
N ILE A 33 -6.58 -29.60 -24.54
CA ILE A 33 -6.06 -29.79 -25.88
C ILE A 33 -4.74 -30.56 -25.82
N THR A 34 -4.54 -31.50 -26.74
CA THR A 34 -3.30 -32.28 -26.88
C THR A 34 -2.54 -31.86 -28.12
N GLY A 35 -1.23 -32.15 -28.20
CA GLY A 35 -0.42 -31.76 -29.35
C GLY A 35 0.96 -31.24 -28.99
N TYR A 36 1.48 -30.31 -29.77
CA TYR A 36 2.75 -29.67 -29.48
C TYR A 36 2.89 -28.26 -30.05
N VAL A 37 3.85 -27.52 -29.53
CA VAL A 37 4.31 -26.23 -30.06
C VAL A 37 5.82 -26.28 -30.33
N GLU A 38 6.26 -25.75 -31.48
CA GLU A 38 7.67 -25.70 -31.90
C GLU A 38 8.02 -24.34 -32.50
N ASN A 39 9.21 -23.83 -32.20
CA ASN A 39 9.78 -22.70 -32.93
C ASN A 39 10.25 -23.19 -34.30
N LEU A 40 10.04 -22.38 -35.32
CA LEU A 40 10.58 -22.59 -36.67
C LEU A 40 11.79 -21.68 -36.88
N GLU A 41 12.72 -22.11 -37.74
CA GLU A 41 13.95 -21.36 -38.07
C GLU A 41 13.66 -20.01 -38.74
N ASP A 42 12.50 -19.87 -39.39
CA ASP A 42 12.04 -18.64 -40.05
C ASP A 42 11.53 -17.56 -39.08
N GLY A 43 11.58 -17.82 -37.77
CA GLY A 43 11.11 -16.91 -36.72
C GLY A 43 9.64 -17.08 -36.35
N ASN A 44 8.91 -17.98 -37.01
CA ASN A 44 7.51 -18.27 -36.69
C ASN A 44 7.38 -19.36 -35.62
N VAL A 45 6.15 -19.57 -35.13
CA VAL A 45 5.84 -20.65 -34.20
C VAL A 45 4.77 -21.53 -34.79
N LYS A 46 5.04 -22.83 -34.84
CA LYS A 46 4.10 -23.83 -35.30
C LYS A 46 3.44 -24.51 -34.11
N VAL A 47 2.12 -24.63 -34.17
CA VAL A 47 1.30 -25.35 -33.20
C VAL A 47 0.57 -26.46 -33.93
N VAL A 48 0.66 -27.69 -33.43
CA VAL A 48 -0.17 -28.80 -33.88
C VAL A 48 -1.01 -29.21 -32.69
N CYS A 49 -2.33 -29.23 -32.84
CA CYS A 49 -3.22 -29.55 -31.73
C CYS A 49 -4.37 -30.46 -32.15
N GLU A 50 -4.83 -31.27 -31.20
CA GLU A 50 -5.97 -32.17 -31.33
C GLU A 50 -6.89 -32.05 -30.11
N GLY A 51 -8.19 -32.09 -30.37
CA GLY A 51 -9.24 -31.91 -29.37
C GLY A 51 -10.62 -31.77 -29.99
N GLU A 52 -11.61 -31.56 -29.14
CA GLU A 52 -12.98 -31.29 -29.59
C GLU A 52 -13.04 -29.96 -30.36
N GLU A 53 -13.72 -29.94 -31.49
CA GLU A 53 -13.87 -28.75 -32.35
C GLU A 53 -14.16 -27.43 -31.60
N PRO A 54 -15.13 -27.34 -30.66
CA PRO A 54 -15.36 -26.10 -29.92
C PRO A 54 -14.15 -25.66 -29.10
N LYS A 55 -13.47 -26.61 -28.43
CA LYS A 55 -12.27 -26.34 -27.62
C LYS A 55 -11.08 -25.93 -28.48
N ILE A 56 -10.95 -26.49 -29.69
CA ILE A 56 -9.95 -26.03 -30.66
C ILE A 56 -10.24 -24.59 -31.06
N GLY A 57 -11.50 -24.24 -31.36
CA GLY A 57 -11.88 -22.87 -31.67
C GLY A 57 -11.52 -21.88 -30.54
N ASP A 58 -11.79 -22.26 -29.28
CA ASP A 58 -11.41 -21.48 -28.10
C ASP A 58 -9.90 -21.35 -27.96
N PHE A 59 -9.17 -22.45 -28.14
CA PHE A 59 -7.71 -22.47 -28.05
C PHE A 59 -7.06 -21.55 -29.09
N ILE A 60 -7.50 -21.62 -30.35
CA ILE A 60 -6.99 -20.78 -31.43
C ILE A 60 -7.22 -19.30 -31.14
N ARG A 61 -8.39 -18.96 -30.57
CA ARG A 61 -8.67 -17.58 -30.13
C ARG A 61 -7.79 -17.16 -28.96
N GLY A 62 -7.59 -18.03 -27.98
CA GLY A 62 -6.78 -17.74 -26.78
C GLY A 62 -5.31 -17.48 -27.10
N ILE A 63 -4.74 -18.20 -28.08
CA ILE A 63 -3.33 -18.01 -28.44
C ILE A 63 -3.08 -16.79 -29.33
N LYS A 64 -4.10 -16.23 -30.00
CA LYS A 64 -3.98 -14.99 -30.78
C LYS A 64 -4.02 -13.78 -29.87
N VAL A 65 -2.89 -13.45 -29.26
CA VAL A 65 -2.79 -12.44 -28.19
C VAL A 65 -1.85 -11.29 -28.54
N LYS A 66 -2.16 -10.12 -27.98
CA LYS A 66 -1.24 -8.99 -27.84
C LYS A 66 -1.07 -8.65 -26.35
N LYS A 67 0.08 -9.01 -25.78
CA LYS A 67 0.42 -8.83 -24.36
C LYS A 67 1.86 -8.31 -24.24
N GLU A 68 2.20 -7.67 -23.12
CA GLU A 68 3.50 -7.05 -22.76
C GLU A 68 4.69 -7.36 -23.71
N PHE A 69 5.10 -8.63 -23.86
CA PHE A 69 6.18 -9.03 -24.76
C PHE A 69 5.78 -9.88 -25.98
N ILE A 70 4.54 -10.36 -26.06
CA ILE A 70 4.02 -11.26 -27.10
C ILE A 70 3.09 -10.48 -28.03
N ASP A 71 3.37 -10.48 -29.34
CA ASP A 71 2.47 -9.87 -30.34
C ASP A 71 2.26 -10.83 -31.50
N VAL A 72 1.11 -11.51 -31.52
CA VAL A 72 0.71 -12.39 -32.62
C VAL A 72 -0.01 -11.57 -33.68
N VAL A 73 0.71 -11.25 -34.76
CA VAL A 73 0.22 -10.40 -35.85
C VAL A 73 -0.68 -11.19 -36.80
N GLU A 74 -0.29 -12.43 -37.12
CA GLU A 74 -0.97 -13.28 -38.08
C GLU A 74 -1.01 -14.73 -37.58
N THR A 75 -2.12 -15.42 -37.85
CA THR A 75 -2.29 -16.84 -37.58
C THR A 75 -2.89 -17.51 -38.80
N SER A 76 -2.18 -18.44 -39.44
CA SER A 76 -2.77 -19.33 -40.43
C SER A 76 -3.18 -20.64 -39.76
N VAL A 77 -4.33 -21.20 -40.16
CA VAL A 77 -4.89 -22.42 -39.58
C VAL A 77 -5.29 -23.37 -40.69
N LYS A 78 -4.88 -24.63 -40.57
CA LYS A 78 -5.32 -25.72 -41.43
C LYS A 78 -5.90 -26.84 -40.58
N TYR A 79 -7.13 -27.23 -40.87
CA TYR A 79 -7.78 -28.37 -40.20
C TYR A 79 -7.48 -29.67 -40.93
N GLU A 80 -7.28 -30.74 -40.16
CA GLU A 80 -6.96 -32.08 -40.61
C GLU A 80 -7.75 -33.13 -39.80
N ALA A 81 -7.74 -34.38 -40.27
CA ALA A 81 -8.30 -35.48 -39.52
C ALA A 81 -7.47 -35.75 -38.25
N PRO A 82 -8.10 -36.05 -37.09
CA PRO A 82 -7.38 -36.38 -35.87
C PRO A 82 -6.59 -37.68 -36.05
N THR A 83 -5.34 -37.69 -35.59
CA THR A 83 -4.49 -38.89 -35.61
C THR A 83 -4.57 -39.66 -34.30
N GLY A 84 -4.92 -38.99 -33.19
CA GLY A 84 -4.97 -39.59 -31.85
C GLY A 84 -3.58 -39.92 -31.29
N GLU A 85 -2.51 -39.38 -31.88
CA GLU A 85 -1.13 -39.69 -31.50
C GLU A 85 -0.69 -38.97 -30.21
N PHE A 86 -1.39 -37.90 -29.83
CA PHE A 86 -1.03 -37.05 -28.71
C PHE A 86 -1.81 -37.40 -27.44
N LYS A 87 -1.09 -37.71 -26.36
CA LYS A 87 -1.69 -37.89 -25.02
C LYS A 87 -1.67 -36.63 -24.16
N VAL A 88 -0.74 -35.71 -24.46
CA VAL A 88 -0.49 -34.48 -23.71
C VAL A 88 -0.01 -33.40 -24.68
N PHE A 89 -0.06 -32.14 -24.25
CA PHE A 89 0.52 -31.03 -24.99
C PHE A 89 1.98 -30.78 -24.57
N LYS A 90 2.92 -30.80 -25.53
CA LYS A 90 4.36 -30.65 -25.26
C LYS A 90 4.98 -29.45 -26.00
N ILE A 91 6.01 -28.87 -25.40
CA ILE A 91 6.93 -27.98 -26.13
C ILE A 91 7.97 -28.86 -26.81
N LYS A 92 8.15 -28.71 -28.12
CA LYS A 92 9.28 -29.30 -28.84
C LYS A 92 10.46 -28.33 -28.79
N TYR A 93 11.59 -28.84 -28.33
CA TYR A 93 12.84 -28.11 -28.21
C TYR A 93 13.74 -28.42 -29.40
N GLY A 94 14.38 -27.39 -29.95
CA GLY A 94 15.40 -27.50 -31.00
C GLY A 94 16.80 -27.71 -30.41
N GLU A 95 17.82 -27.17 -31.07
CA GLU A 95 19.21 -27.25 -30.58
C GLU A 95 19.39 -26.57 -29.21
N VAL A 96 20.18 -27.20 -28.34
CA VAL A 96 20.35 -26.80 -26.93
C VAL A 96 20.89 -25.37 -26.78
N VAL A 97 21.77 -24.93 -27.69
CA VAL A 97 22.42 -23.60 -27.62
C VAL A 97 21.43 -22.48 -27.93
N GLU A 98 20.62 -22.63 -28.99
CA GLU A 98 19.59 -21.65 -29.34
C GLU A 98 18.49 -21.59 -28.28
N GLU A 99 18.10 -22.75 -27.75
CA GLU A 99 17.07 -22.84 -26.71
C GLU A 99 17.49 -22.15 -25.40
N LEU A 100 18.76 -22.25 -25.02
CA LEU A 100 19.30 -21.53 -23.86
C LEU A 100 19.26 -20.02 -24.10
N GLY A 101 19.63 -19.56 -25.31
CA GLY A 101 19.55 -18.16 -25.70
C GLY A 101 18.12 -17.61 -25.66
N ASP A 102 17.15 -18.39 -26.13
CA ASP A 102 15.73 -18.05 -26.10
C ASP A 102 15.19 -17.85 -24.68
N ARG A 103 15.52 -18.78 -23.79
CA ARG A 103 15.10 -18.74 -22.38
C ARG A 103 15.73 -17.58 -21.63
N LEU A 104 17.03 -17.33 -21.85
CA LEU A 104 17.74 -16.20 -21.26
C LEU A 104 17.20 -14.86 -21.77
N GLY A 105 16.90 -14.76 -23.07
CA GLY A 105 16.31 -13.56 -23.67
C GLY A 105 14.93 -13.23 -23.06
N ALA A 106 14.05 -14.24 -22.94
CA ALA A 106 12.77 -14.07 -22.28
C ALA A 106 12.94 -13.64 -20.81
N ALA A 107 13.81 -14.32 -20.06
CA ALA A 107 14.08 -13.98 -18.66
C ALA A 107 14.56 -12.53 -18.51
N LEU A 108 15.46 -12.05 -19.37
CA LEU A 108 15.98 -10.68 -19.32
C LEU A 108 14.89 -9.63 -19.58
N LEU A 109 13.95 -9.89 -20.51
CA LEU A 109 12.81 -9.01 -20.75
C LEU A 109 11.92 -8.87 -19.51
N TYR A 110 11.57 -10.00 -18.88
CA TYR A 110 10.76 -9.99 -17.66
C TYR A 110 11.50 -9.32 -16.49
N LEU A 111 12.79 -9.58 -16.32
CA LEU A 111 13.63 -8.93 -15.30
C LEU A 111 13.72 -7.41 -15.51
N GLY A 112 13.88 -6.96 -16.75
CA GLY A 112 13.89 -5.54 -17.09
C GLY A 112 12.57 -4.84 -16.72
N ALA A 113 11.43 -5.46 -17.01
CA ALA A 113 10.13 -4.92 -16.61
C ALA A 113 9.91 -4.94 -15.09
N THR A 114 10.46 -5.91 -14.37
CA THR A 114 10.40 -5.88 -12.90
C THR A 114 11.23 -4.74 -12.31
N ASN A 115 12.41 -4.43 -12.86
CA ASN A 115 13.22 -3.31 -12.39
C ASN A 115 12.47 -1.98 -12.52
N GLN A 116 11.81 -1.73 -13.66
CA GLN A 116 10.99 -0.52 -13.84
C GLN A 116 9.85 -0.41 -12.83
N LYS A 117 9.16 -1.53 -12.53
CA LYS A 117 8.08 -1.55 -11.53
C LYS A 117 8.62 -1.32 -10.11
N ILE A 118 9.80 -1.86 -9.79
CA ILE A 118 10.50 -1.66 -8.53
C ILE A 118 10.92 -0.19 -8.36
N ASP A 119 11.51 0.42 -9.38
CA ASP A 119 11.94 1.83 -9.35
C ASP A 119 10.75 2.79 -9.15
N ALA A 120 9.64 2.53 -9.85
CA ALA A 120 8.40 3.29 -9.64
C ALA A 120 7.86 3.13 -8.21
N GLY A 121 7.93 1.91 -7.67
CA GLY A 121 7.57 1.61 -6.28
C GLY A 121 8.43 2.38 -5.27
N PHE A 122 9.76 2.39 -5.43
CA PHE A 122 10.69 3.13 -4.57
C PHE A 122 10.44 4.64 -4.65
N THR A 123 10.22 5.18 -5.84
CA THR A 123 9.92 6.61 -6.04
C THR A 123 8.64 7.01 -5.30
N MET A 124 7.57 6.23 -5.43
CA MET A 124 6.30 6.49 -4.75
C MET A 124 6.44 6.39 -3.23
N LEU A 125 7.23 5.43 -2.73
CA LEU A 125 7.49 5.26 -1.31
C LEU A 125 8.29 6.43 -0.74
N GLY A 126 9.32 6.90 -1.45
CA GLY A 126 10.07 8.11 -1.12
C GLY A 126 9.15 9.33 -0.98
N GLY A 127 8.31 9.60 -1.99
CA GLY A 127 7.37 10.72 -1.93
C GLY A 127 6.35 10.61 -0.78
N LYS A 128 5.92 9.39 -0.42
CA LYS A 128 5.07 9.19 0.78
C LYS A 128 5.81 9.44 2.09
N GLN A 129 7.08 9.06 2.17
CA GLN A 129 7.92 9.35 3.34
C GLN A 129 8.13 10.85 3.51
N ASP A 130 8.46 11.57 2.43
CA ASP A 130 8.65 13.03 2.47
C ASP A 130 7.38 13.75 2.97
N MET A 131 6.20 13.38 2.44
CA MET A 131 4.92 13.92 2.92
C MET A 131 4.63 13.57 4.39
N MET A 132 5.09 12.41 4.86
CA MET A 132 4.93 12.00 6.26
C MET A 132 5.83 12.81 7.18
N LEU A 133 7.09 13.04 6.78
CA LEU A 133 8.05 13.88 7.50
C LEU A 133 7.52 15.32 7.60
N GLU A 134 7.05 15.91 6.51
CA GLU A 134 6.45 17.25 6.56
C GLU A 134 5.24 17.34 7.50
N LYS A 135 4.40 16.29 7.53
CA LYS A 135 3.25 16.24 8.46
C LYS A 135 3.70 16.11 9.91
N GLN A 136 4.76 15.35 10.18
CA GLN A 136 5.34 15.25 11.52
C GLN A 136 5.95 16.58 11.96
N ASP A 137 6.70 17.27 11.09
CA ASP A 137 7.26 18.59 11.41
C ASP A 137 6.16 19.61 11.75
N ARG A 138 5.07 19.63 10.97
CA ARG A 138 3.91 20.48 11.27
C ARG A 138 3.22 20.10 12.58
N MET A 139 3.20 18.82 12.92
CA MET A 139 2.62 18.34 14.18
C MET A 139 3.48 18.74 15.37
N LEU A 140 4.80 18.60 15.27
CA LEU A 140 5.76 19.03 16.28
C LEU A 140 5.65 20.54 16.52
N GLY A 141 5.59 21.35 15.45
CA GLY A 141 5.39 22.80 15.60
C GLY A 141 4.10 23.16 16.36
N LYS A 142 2.99 22.47 16.09
CA LYS A 142 1.73 22.66 16.85
C LYS A 142 1.84 22.23 18.31
N GLN A 143 2.62 21.19 18.60
CA GLN A 143 2.87 20.75 19.97
C GLN A 143 3.70 21.78 20.73
N ASP A 144 4.72 22.36 20.10
CA ASP A 144 5.53 23.44 20.69
C ASP A 144 4.67 24.67 21.03
N GLU A 145 3.77 25.09 20.12
CA GLU A 145 2.80 26.16 20.38
C GLU A 145 1.89 25.84 21.57
N SER A 146 1.41 24.60 21.66
CA SER A 146 0.55 24.14 22.76
C SER A 146 1.28 24.12 24.10
N ILE A 147 2.53 23.63 24.11
CA ILE A 147 3.39 23.62 25.30
C ILE A 147 3.64 25.04 25.79
N ARG A 148 3.91 25.99 24.87
CA ARG A 148 4.09 27.40 25.20
C ARG A 148 2.82 28.00 25.82
N ALA A 149 1.65 27.76 25.23
CA ALA A 149 0.38 28.24 25.75
C ALA A 149 0.08 27.68 27.16
N ILE A 150 0.40 26.41 27.41
CA ILE A 150 0.28 25.80 28.74
C ILE A 150 1.24 26.47 29.74
N GLY A 151 2.48 26.74 29.33
CA GLY A 151 3.44 27.47 30.17
C GLY A 151 2.94 28.87 30.57
N GLU A 152 2.46 29.65 29.60
CA GLU A 152 1.90 30.99 29.84
C GLU A 152 0.65 30.94 30.75
N LEU A 153 -0.18 29.90 30.62
CA LEU A 153 -1.32 29.70 31.51
C LEU A 153 -0.88 29.36 32.94
N SER A 154 0.14 28.50 33.09
CA SER A 154 0.68 28.14 34.41
C SER A 154 1.22 29.37 35.13
N GLU A 155 1.95 30.24 34.43
CA GLU A 155 2.49 31.47 35.00
C GLU A 155 1.38 32.42 35.48
N LYS A 156 0.31 32.59 34.68
CA LYS A 156 -0.86 33.38 35.09
C LYS A 156 -1.57 32.80 36.32
N ILE A 157 -1.66 31.47 36.40
CA ILE A 157 -2.25 30.80 37.56
C ILE A 157 -1.42 31.06 38.82
N ASP A 158 -0.10 30.98 38.73
CA ASP A 158 0.77 31.19 39.89
C ASP A 158 0.75 32.65 40.37
N GLN A 159 0.77 33.62 39.44
CA GLN A 159 0.55 35.04 39.76
C GLN A 159 -0.82 35.27 40.43
N GLY A 160 -1.87 34.65 39.92
CA GLY A 160 -3.21 34.73 40.52
C GLY A 160 -3.26 34.17 41.94
N LYS A 161 -2.60 33.02 42.19
CA LYS A 161 -2.50 32.45 43.54
C LYS A 161 -1.77 33.38 44.50
N GLU A 162 -0.65 33.96 44.10
CA GLU A 162 0.10 34.92 44.94
C GLU A 162 -0.74 36.15 45.28
N GLY A 163 -1.50 36.67 44.32
CA GLY A 163 -2.45 37.76 44.54
C GLY A 163 -3.52 37.41 45.59
N ILE A 164 -4.16 36.24 45.44
CA ILE A 164 -5.17 35.75 46.40
C ILE A 164 -4.58 35.59 47.81
N VAL A 165 -3.39 35.00 47.92
CA VAL A 165 -2.70 34.84 49.21
C VAL A 165 -2.43 36.20 49.87
N THR A 166 -2.06 37.20 49.06
CA THR A 166 -1.80 38.56 49.53
C THR A 166 -3.08 39.24 50.02
N GLU A 167 -4.19 39.16 49.27
CA GLU A 167 -5.49 39.67 49.70
C GLU A 167 -5.98 39.01 51.00
N ILE A 168 -5.86 37.67 51.10
CA ILE A 168 -6.24 36.95 52.33
C ILE A 168 -5.43 37.42 53.54
N LYS A 169 -4.12 37.69 53.37
CA LYS A 169 -3.28 38.24 54.44
C LYS A 169 -3.76 39.63 54.86
N SER A 170 -4.01 40.52 53.90
CA SER A 170 -4.53 41.87 54.17
C SER A 170 -5.86 41.83 54.92
N LEU A 171 -6.83 41.05 54.41
CA LEU A 171 -8.15 40.91 55.05
C LEU A 171 -8.05 40.36 56.48
N ARG A 172 -7.09 39.45 56.73
CA ARG A 172 -6.84 38.92 58.07
C ARG A 172 -6.27 39.98 59.01
N GLU A 173 -5.35 40.82 58.53
CA GLU A 173 -4.81 41.94 59.29
C GLU A 173 -5.89 42.99 59.60
N ASP A 174 -6.69 43.35 58.61
CA ASP A 174 -7.83 44.27 58.77
C ASP A 174 -8.82 43.76 59.81
N LEU A 175 -9.19 42.47 59.73
CA LEU A 175 -10.10 41.85 60.68
C LEU A 175 -9.49 41.82 62.09
N ARG A 176 -8.20 41.51 62.21
CA ARG A 176 -7.50 41.51 63.51
C ARG A 176 -7.53 42.90 64.13
N SER A 177 -7.21 43.93 63.36
CA SER A 177 -7.22 45.32 63.83
C SER A 177 -8.63 45.77 64.23
N TYR A 178 -9.65 45.41 63.44
CA TYR A 178 -11.05 45.65 63.80
C TYR A 178 -11.45 44.98 65.13
N MET A 179 -11.06 43.71 65.32
CA MET A 179 -11.38 42.94 66.52
C MET A 179 -10.66 43.50 67.75
N GLU A 180 -9.36 43.83 67.65
CA GLU A 180 -8.58 44.44 68.74
C GLU A 180 -9.23 45.77 69.19
N ASN A 181 -9.62 46.63 68.25
CA ASN A 181 -10.32 47.87 68.55
C ASN A 181 -11.68 47.64 69.23
N LYS A 182 -12.47 46.67 68.73
CA LYS A 182 -13.79 46.36 69.29
C LYS A 182 -13.70 45.76 70.68
N PHE A 183 -12.73 44.88 70.93
CA PHE A 183 -12.49 44.32 72.26
C PHE A 183 -12.01 45.39 73.24
N ALA A 184 -11.08 46.26 72.86
CA ALA A 184 -10.65 47.36 73.70
C ALA A 184 -11.83 48.27 74.13
N LYS A 185 -12.75 48.54 73.20
CA LYS A 185 -13.97 49.30 73.49
C LYS A 185 -14.91 48.56 74.46
N ILE A 186 -15.13 47.27 74.24
CA ILE A 186 -15.96 46.44 75.14
C ILE A 186 -15.33 46.34 76.53
N GLU A 187 -14.02 46.13 76.62
CA GLU A 187 -13.29 46.07 77.89
C GLU A 187 -13.40 47.39 78.66
N TYR A 188 -13.30 48.52 77.97
CA TYR A 188 -13.53 49.85 78.54
C TYR A 188 -14.96 50.02 79.06
N GLU A 189 -15.96 49.68 78.24
CA GLU A 189 -17.37 49.74 78.64
C GLU A 189 -17.68 48.84 79.84
N ILE A 190 -17.11 47.63 79.89
CA ILE A 190 -17.24 46.71 81.05
C ILE A 190 -16.58 47.32 82.29
N ALA A 191 -15.40 47.93 82.17
CA ALA A 191 -14.72 48.58 83.28
C ALA A 191 -15.55 49.74 83.85
N GLU A 192 -16.15 50.58 83.01
CA GLU A 192 -17.08 51.63 83.46
C GLU A 192 -18.30 51.06 84.19
N ILE A 193 -18.89 49.98 83.67
CA ILE A 193 -20.03 49.33 84.33
C ILE A 193 -19.59 48.81 85.70
N LYS A 194 -18.50 48.04 85.80
CA LYS A 194 -18.00 47.51 87.08
C LYS A 194 -17.75 48.62 88.11
N ALA A 195 -17.21 49.76 87.67
CA ALA A 195 -17.04 50.93 88.54
C ALA A 195 -18.38 51.50 89.05
N LYS A 196 -19.40 51.58 88.19
CA LYS A 196 -20.74 52.08 88.56
C LYS A 196 -21.51 51.13 89.48
N VAL A 197 -21.32 49.81 89.36
CA VAL A 197 -22.01 48.81 90.23
C VAL A 197 -21.22 48.48 91.50
N GLY A 198 -20.09 49.15 91.76
CA GLY A 198 -19.31 48.97 92.99
C GLY A 198 -18.60 47.62 93.08
N MET A 199 -18.29 47.00 91.94
CA MET A 199 -17.65 45.67 91.83
C MET A 199 -16.12 45.75 91.67
N VAL A 200 -15.50 46.89 92.02
CA VAL A 200 -14.05 47.11 91.91
C VAL A 200 -13.32 46.39 93.04
#